data_AF-A0A534G207-F1
#
_entry.id   AF-A0A534G207-F1
#
_cell.length_a   1.000
_cell.length_b   1.000
_cell.length_c   1.000
_cell.angle_alpha   90.00
_cell.angle_beta   90.00
_cell.angle_gamma   90.00
#
_symmetry.space_group_name_H-M   'P 1'
#
loop_
_entity.id
_entity.type
_entity.pdbx_description
1 polymer ?
#
loop_
_entity_poly.entity_id
_entity_poly.type
_entity_poly.pdbx_seq_one_letter_code
_entity_poly.pdbx_strand_id
1 'polypeptide(L)'
;MAVQVQAYTPPPAATPDPAPPRSASLNVKRPVPLTDASIAHGRRVLARFVGPIAIVLSRRAAQDARDERGYFELLAAHLDDPEERSQFYRALRQRPL
;
A
#
# COMPACT_ATOMS: atom_id res chain seq x y z
N MET A 1 60.83 -5.12 8.34
CA MET A 1 60.60 -4.47 7.03
C MET A 1 60.23 -5.60 6.06
N ALA A 2 58.97 -6.02 5.91
CA ALA A 2 57.85 -5.37 5.20
C ALA A 2 58.30 -4.96 3.78
N VAL A 3 57.79 -5.46 2.65
CA VAL A 3 56.42 -5.91 2.29
C VAL A 3 56.52 -6.85 1.06
N GLN A 4 55.85 -8.01 1.07
CA GLN A 4 55.56 -8.77 -0.15
C GLN A 4 54.18 -8.34 -0.66
N VAL A 5 54.14 -7.81 -1.87
CA VAL A 5 52.92 -7.42 -2.60
C VAL A 5 52.36 -8.64 -3.33
N GLN A 6 51.42 -9.35 -2.70
CA GLN A 6 50.64 -10.37 -3.40
C GLN A 6 49.53 -9.66 -4.19
N ALA A 7 49.67 -9.64 -5.52
CA ALA A 7 48.60 -9.23 -6.43
C ALA A 7 47.39 -10.15 -6.23
N TYR A 8 46.29 -9.60 -5.72
CA TYR A 8 45.02 -10.29 -5.62
C TYR A 8 44.29 -10.14 -6.96
N THR A 9 44.32 -11.19 -7.79
CA THR A 9 43.33 -11.35 -8.86
C THR A 9 41.97 -11.64 -8.20
N PRO A 10 40.93 -10.83 -8.40
CA PRO A 10 39.60 -11.18 -7.90
C PRO A 10 39.10 -12.43 -8.66
N PRO A 11 38.50 -13.41 -7.97
CA PRO A 11 37.85 -14.54 -8.63
C PRO A 11 36.62 -14.05 -9.44
N PRO A 12 36.37 -14.59 -10.65
CA PRO A 12 35.17 -14.27 -11.40
C PRO A 12 33.94 -14.81 -10.67
N ALA A 13 32.99 -13.91 -10.38
CA ALA A 13 31.58 -14.16 -10.10
C ALA A 13 31.26 -15.58 -9.60
N ALA A 14 31.58 -15.85 -8.33
CA ALA A 14 30.95 -16.94 -7.62
C ALA A 14 29.45 -16.61 -7.50
N THR A 15 28.66 -17.46 -8.14
CA THR A 15 27.23 -17.67 -7.97
C THR A 15 26.76 -17.30 -6.55
N PRO A 16 25.71 -16.46 -6.38
CA PRO A 16 25.10 -16.32 -5.07
C PRO A 16 24.54 -17.67 -4.60
N ASP A 17 25.11 -18.12 -3.49
CA ASP A 17 24.75 -19.25 -2.64
C ASP A 17 23.23 -19.35 -2.35
N PRO A 18 22.57 -20.52 -2.48
CA PRO A 18 21.19 -20.72 -2.07
C PRO A 18 21.10 -21.02 -0.57
N ALA A 19 21.32 -20.01 0.27
CA ALA A 19 20.92 -20.05 1.68
C ALA A 19 19.71 -19.12 1.89
N PRO A 20 18.54 -19.62 2.34
CA PRO A 20 17.38 -18.77 2.59
C PRO A 20 17.53 -18.07 3.95
N PRO A 21 17.59 -16.71 4.00
CA PRO A 21 17.19 -16.01 5.21
C PRO A 21 15.66 -16.09 5.34
N ARG A 22 15.23 -16.66 6.46
CA ARG A 22 13.84 -16.72 6.90
C ARG A 22 13.22 -15.34 7.03
N SER A 23 11.97 -15.27 6.59
CA SER A 23 10.89 -14.40 7.07
C SER A 23 10.88 -12.92 6.66
N ALA A 24 9.71 -12.52 6.16
CA ALA A 24 9.29 -11.20 5.73
C ALA A 24 9.96 -10.69 4.44
N SER A 25 9.65 -11.34 3.32
CA SER A 25 9.48 -10.57 2.08
C SER A 25 8.41 -9.53 2.34
N LEU A 26 8.87 -8.33 2.70
CA LEU A 26 8.12 -7.08 2.71
C LEU A 26 7.29 -7.08 1.45
N ASN A 27 5.99 -7.30 1.62
CA ASN A 27 5.01 -7.38 0.57
C ASN A 27 5.13 -6.07 -0.21
N VAL A 28 5.94 -6.05 -1.29
CA VAL A 28 6.03 -4.93 -2.23
C VAL A 28 4.65 -4.91 -2.85
N LYS A 29 3.78 -4.19 -2.15
CA LYS A 29 2.38 -4.06 -2.39
C LYS A 29 2.33 -3.23 -3.65
N ARG A 30 2.42 -3.93 -4.78
CA ARG A 30 2.35 -3.41 -6.13
C ARG A 30 1.26 -2.32 -6.12
N PRO A 31 1.56 -1.08 -6.55
CA PRO A 31 0.57 -0.01 -6.55
C PRO A 31 -0.64 -0.52 -7.32
N VAL A 32 -1.75 -0.69 -6.60
CA VAL A 32 -3.01 -1.11 -7.21
C VAL A 32 -3.56 0.16 -7.86
N PRO A 33 -3.72 0.17 -9.19
CA PRO A 33 -4.21 1.35 -9.88
C PRO A 33 -5.59 1.71 -9.33
N LEU A 34 -5.86 3.01 -9.18
CA LEU A 34 -7.16 3.49 -8.74
C LEU A 34 -8.19 3.21 -9.85
N THR A 35 -8.98 2.14 -9.68
CA THR A 35 -10.05 1.79 -10.62
C THR A 35 -11.38 2.40 -10.20
N ASP A 36 -12.28 2.59 -11.17
CA ASP A 36 -13.64 3.09 -10.92
C ASP A 36 -14.42 2.18 -9.93
N ALA A 37 -14.18 0.88 -10.00
CA ALA A 37 -14.72 -0.10 -9.05
C ALA A 37 -14.26 0.15 -7.61
N SER A 38 -12.97 0.46 -7.42
CA SER A 38 -12.39 0.79 -6.11
C SER A 38 -12.91 2.13 -5.59
N ILE A 39 -13.07 3.12 -6.46
CA ILE A 39 -13.67 4.43 -6.13
C ILE A 39 -15.11 4.23 -5.66
N ALA A 40 -15.93 3.54 -6.47
CA ALA A 40 -17.33 3.26 -6.16
C ALA A 40 -17.47 2.42 -4.87
N HIS A 41 -16.57 1.47 -4.63
CA HIS A 41 -16.54 0.69 -3.40
C HIS A 41 -16.24 1.57 -2.18
N GLY A 42 -15.14 2.34 -2.19
CA GLY A 42 -14.79 3.24 -1.09
C GLY A 42 -15.87 4.29 -0.81
N ARG A 43 -16.49 4.84 -1.87
CA ARG A 43 -17.63 5.77 -1.75
C ARG A 43 -18.82 5.13 -1.07
N ARG A 44 -19.22 3.92 -1.49
CA ARG A 44 -20.36 3.19 -0.90
C ARG A 44 -20.12 2.87 0.56
N VAL A 45 -18.90 2.48 0.91
CA VAL A 45 -18.52 2.20 2.30
C VAL A 45 -18.57 3.50 3.10
N LEU A 46 -17.94 4.57 2.63
CA LEU A 46 -17.93 5.88 3.30
C LEU A 46 -19.34 6.46 3.47
N ALA A 47 -20.22 6.29 2.49
CA ALA A 47 -21.59 6.78 2.54
C ALA A 47 -22.43 6.19 3.68
N ARG A 48 -22.03 5.05 4.25
CA ARG A 48 -22.70 4.47 5.44
C ARG A 48 -22.35 5.21 6.74
N PHE A 49 -21.23 5.92 6.75
CA PHE A 49 -20.71 6.67 7.91
C PHE A 49 -21.10 8.14 7.81
N VAL A 50 -20.67 8.82 6.74
CA VAL A 50 -20.88 10.28 6.57
C VAL A 50 -22.15 10.63 5.78
N GLY A 51 -22.84 9.64 5.21
CA GLY A 51 -24.04 9.87 4.39
C GLY A 51 -23.76 10.38 2.97
N PRO A 52 -24.69 11.15 2.36
CA PRO A 52 -24.61 11.55 0.95
C PRO A 52 -23.45 12.50 0.65
N ILE A 53 -22.80 13.11 1.66
CA ILE A 53 -21.59 13.91 1.44
C ILE A 53 -20.40 13.07 0.96
N ALA A 54 -20.44 11.75 1.17
CA ALA A 54 -19.44 10.81 0.68
C ALA A 54 -19.20 10.90 -0.83
N ILE A 55 -20.20 11.37 -1.59
CA ILE A 55 -20.09 11.60 -3.04
C ILE A 55 -19.01 12.63 -3.36
N VAL A 56 -19.01 13.74 -2.62
CA VAL A 56 -18.09 14.86 -2.84
C VAL A 56 -16.70 14.52 -2.29
N LEU A 57 -16.65 13.88 -1.11
CA LEU A 57 -15.40 13.45 -0.48
C LEU A 57 -14.67 12.39 -1.33
N SER A 58 -15.40 11.39 -1.81
CA SER A 58 -14.87 10.40 -2.75
C SER A 58 -14.34 11.05 -4.01
N ARG A 59 -15.10 11.96 -4.63
CA ARG A 59 -14.64 12.63 -5.84
C ARG A 59 -13.38 13.45 -5.62
N ARG A 60 -13.28 14.20 -4.51
CA ARG A 60 -12.06 14.93 -4.14
C ARG A 60 -10.88 14.00 -3.87
N ALA A 61 -11.09 12.96 -3.07
CA ALA A 61 -10.06 11.98 -2.78
C ALA A 61 -9.57 11.25 -4.04
N ALA A 62 -10.45 10.96 -5.01
CA ALA A 62 -10.06 10.31 -6.25
C ALA A 62 -9.28 11.24 -7.20
N GLN A 63 -9.47 12.56 -7.09
CA GLN A 63 -8.68 13.55 -7.83
C GLN A 63 -7.29 13.74 -7.22
N ASP A 64 -7.18 13.64 -5.91
CA ASP A 64 -5.92 13.84 -5.17
C ASP A 64 -5.09 12.54 -5.08
N ALA A 65 -5.77 11.38 -5.05
CA ALA A 65 -5.13 10.08 -5.03
C ALA A 65 -4.55 9.69 -6.39
N ARG A 66 -3.30 9.21 -6.37
CA ARG A 66 -2.68 8.55 -7.54
C ARG A 66 -2.95 7.04 -7.60
N ASP A 67 -3.34 6.42 -6.50
CA ASP A 67 -3.48 4.98 -6.34
C ASP A 67 -4.67 4.62 -5.46
N GLU A 68 -5.13 3.37 -5.55
CA GLU A 68 -6.23 2.84 -4.73
C GLU A 68 -6.03 3.09 -3.23
N ARG A 69 -4.79 2.99 -2.77
CA ARG A 69 -4.47 3.21 -1.36
C ARG A 69 -4.56 4.65 -0.92
N GLY A 70 -3.95 5.55 -1.68
CA GLY A 70 -4.02 6.98 -1.39
C GLY A 70 -5.48 7.42 -1.32
N TYR A 71 -6.32 6.88 -2.20
CA TYR A 71 -7.75 7.14 -2.18
C TYR A 71 -8.41 6.70 -0.86
N PHE A 72 -8.18 5.47 -0.40
CA PHE A 72 -8.76 5.01 0.86
C PHE A 72 -8.19 5.72 2.09
N GLU A 73 -6.91 6.09 2.07
CA GLU A 73 -6.29 6.88 3.14
C GLU A 73 -6.87 8.29 3.22
N LEU A 74 -7.03 8.98 2.09
CA LEU A 74 -7.68 10.28 2.03
C LEU A 74 -9.13 10.21 2.49
N LEU A 75 -9.87 9.18 2.10
CA LEU A 75 -11.23 8.97 2.59
C LEU A 75 -11.28 8.76 4.11
N ALA A 76 -10.39 7.94 4.65
CA ALA A 76 -10.31 7.71 6.08
C ALA A 76 -9.84 8.96 6.85
N ALA A 77 -9.05 9.84 6.23
CA ALA A 77 -8.65 11.11 6.83
C ALA A 77 -9.81 12.09 7.02
N HIS A 78 -10.93 11.92 6.29
CA HIS A 78 -12.15 12.70 6.48
C HIS A 78 -13.06 12.19 7.61
N LEU A 79 -12.77 11.01 8.15
CA LEU A 79 -13.48 10.47 9.30
C LEU A 79 -12.73 10.96 10.56
N ASP A 80 -13.32 11.92 11.26
CA ASP A 80 -12.78 12.46 12.52
C ASP A 80 -12.79 11.42 13.64
N ASP A 81 -13.77 10.51 13.60
CA ASP A 81 -13.92 9.48 14.61
C ASP A 81 -13.00 8.26 14.34
N PRO A 82 -12.14 7.89 15.30
CA PRO A 82 -11.22 6.77 15.13
C PRO A 82 -11.91 5.40 15.05
N GLU A 83 -13.11 5.26 15.65
CA GLU A 83 -13.92 4.05 15.51
C GLU A 83 -14.48 3.94 14.10
N GLU A 84 -15.02 5.03 13.55
CA GLU A 84 -15.50 5.07 12.17
C GLU A 84 -14.39 4.76 11.16
N ARG A 85 -13.18 5.32 11.33
CA ARG A 85 -12.01 4.97 10.51
C ARG A 85 -11.70 3.48 10.55
N SER A 86 -11.68 2.91 11.75
CA SER A 86 -11.37 1.49 11.94
C SER A 86 -12.42 0.60 11.30
N GLN A 87 -13.70 0.96 11.44
CA GLN A 87 -14.81 0.28 10.79
C GLN A 87 -14.77 0.42 9.26
N PHE A 88 -14.39 1.60 8.75
CA PHE A 88 -14.20 1.84 7.33
C PHE A 88 -13.12 0.92 6.75
N TYR A 89 -11.92 0.85 7.34
CA TYR A 89 -10.88 -0.08 6.89
C TYR A 89 -11.27 -1.54 7.03
N ARG A 90 -12.06 -1.90 8.05
CA ARG A 90 -12.62 -3.24 8.18
C ARG A 90 -13.58 -3.53 7.04
N ALA A 91 -14.50 -2.63 6.73
CA ALA A 91 -15.46 -2.76 5.64
C ALA A 91 -14.79 -2.80 4.26
N LEU A 92 -13.70 -2.07 4.03
CA LEU A 92 -12.91 -2.16 2.78
C LEU A 92 -12.25 -3.53 2.59
N ARG A 93 -11.85 -4.19 3.68
CA ARG A 93 -11.30 -5.56 3.62
C ARG A 93 -12.39 -6.60 3.40
N GLN A 94 -13.63 -6.31 3.81
CA GLN A 94 -14.80 -7.12 3.51
C GLN A 94 -15.20 -6.86 2.05
N ARG A 95 -14.44 -7.41 1.10
CA ARG A 95 -14.91 -7.52 -0.28
C ARG A 95 -15.93 -8.66 -0.29
N PRO A 96 -17.25 -8.39 -0.37
CA PRO A 96 -18.19 -9.48 -0.52
C PRO A 96 -17.84 -10.19 -1.83
N LEU A 97 -17.63 -11.51 -1.72
CA LEU A 97 -17.32 -12.41 -2.83
C LEU A 97 -18.48 -12.41 -3.83
#